data_AF-A0ABD0ZK49-F1
#
_entry.id   AF-A0ABD0ZK49-F1
#
_cell.length_a   1.000
_cell.length_b   1.000
_cell.length_c   1.000
_cell.angle_alpha   90.00
_cell.angle_beta   90.00
_cell.angle_gamma   90.00
#
_symmetry.space_group_name_H-M   'P 1'
#
loop_
_entity.id
_entity.type
_entity.pdbx_description
1 polymer ?
#
loop_
_entity_poly.entity_id
_entity_poly.type
_entity_poly.pdbx_seq_one_letter_code
_entity_poly.pdbx_strand_id
1 'polypeptide(L)'
;MRYYRLWIYTCNWLLFVSVVGFCVVGCKVLVLDPRRQVVPSLGLAQPSFLYAYLALLCQSGLLQLVGCLGAHRLSERLLNAYWLLIFVLLIGDALLGVFWLFKFERIASELRPLLKQSLARYGTDSQFTVLWDGIQSQHRCCGVQGYHDFAQPNVTDIGKSSIILL
;
A
#
# COMPACT_ATOMS: atom_id res chain seq x y z
N MET A 1 -7.05 33.38 -23.57
CA MET A 1 -6.55 33.44 -22.17
C MET A 1 -7.43 32.74 -21.11
N ARG A 2 -8.72 32.41 -21.33
CA ARG A 2 -9.55 31.73 -20.31
C ARG A 2 -9.29 30.22 -20.19
N TYR A 3 -8.96 29.54 -21.29
CA TYR A 3 -8.80 28.09 -21.34
C TYR A 3 -7.70 27.53 -20.43
N TYR A 4 -6.53 28.20 -20.34
CA TYR A 4 -5.44 27.69 -19.49
C TYR A 4 -5.77 27.81 -17.99
N ARG A 5 -6.52 28.84 -17.56
CA ARG A 5 -6.92 28.98 -16.15
C ARG A 5 -7.85 27.85 -15.73
N LEU A 6 -8.81 27.53 -16.60
CA LEU A 6 -9.70 26.39 -16.39
C LEU A 6 -8.90 25.09 -16.27
N TRP A 7 -7.91 24.89 -17.14
CA TRP A 7 -7.05 23.71 -17.10
C TRP A 7 -6.27 23.58 -15.78
N ILE A 8 -5.65 24.67 -15.30
CA ILE A 8 -4.92 24.67 -14.01
C ILE A 8 -5.87 24.31 -12.86
N TYR A 9 -7.07 24.90 -12.81
CA TYR A 9 -8.03 24.60 -11.75
C TYR A 9 -8.50 23.14 -11.80
N THR A 10 -8.74 22.59 -12.99
CA THR A 10 -9.08 21.18 -13.16
C THR A 10 -7.95 20.27 -12.68
N CYS A 11 -6.70 20.54 -13.06
CA CYS A 11 -5.54 19.76 -12.61
C CYS A 11 -5.37 19.83 -11.08
N ASN A 12 -5.45 21.02 -10.50
CA ASN A 12 -5.35 21.21 -9.06
C ASN A 12 -6.47 20.49 -8.30
N TRP A 13 -7.70 20.55 -8.81
CA TRP A 13 -8.82 19.81 -8.23
C TRP A 13 -8.62 18.30 -8.27
N LEU A 14 -8.19 17.77 -9.42
CA LEU A 14 -7.89 16.34 -9.58
C LEU A 14 -6.78 15.87 -8.63
N LEU A 15 -5.70 16.64 -8.51
CA LEU A 15 -4.60 16.33 -7.59
C LEU A 15 -5.05 16.36 -6.14
N PHE A 16 -5.85 17.35 -5.74
CA PHE A 16 -6.37 17.43 -4.38
C PHE A 16 -7.27 16.24 -4.03
N VAL A 17 -8.21 15.88 -4.92
CA VAL A 17 -9.09 14.71 -4.73
C VAL A 17 -8.28 13.42 -4.65
N SER A 18 -7.23 13.28 -5.48
CA SER A 18 -6.30 12.14 -5.42
C SER A 18 -5.62 12.03 -4.05
N VAL A 19 -5.06 13.14 -3.53
CA VAL A 19 -4.43 13.17 -2.20
C VAL A 19 -5.41 12.80 -1.10
N VAL A 20 -6.63 13.35 -1.13
CA VAL A 20 -7.67 12.98 -0.15
C VAL A 20 -7.98 11.49 -0.22
N GLY A 21 -8.11 10.92 -1.42
CA GLY A 21 -8.31 9.48 -1.61
C GLY A 21 -7.17 8.65 -1.02
N PHE A 22 -5.92 9.00 -1.32
CA PHE A 22 -4.75 8.31 -0.77
C PHE A 22 -4.65 8.43 0.74
N CYS A 23 -4.94 9.60 1.31
CA CYS A 23 -4.97 9.80 2.76
C CYS A 23 -6.05 8.94 3.43
N VAL A 24 -7.25 8.86 2.86
CA VAL A 24 -8.35 8.03 3.39
C VAL A 24 -7.97 6.55 3.37
N VAL A 25 -7.45 6.05 2.24
CA VAL A 25 -6.99 4.66 2.13
C VAL A 25 -5.82 4.38 3.07
N GLY A 26 -4.83 5.29 3.13
CA GLY A 26 -3.69 5.19 4.04
C GLY A 26 -4.12 5.14 5.50
N CYS A 27 -5.03 6.02 5.94
CA CYS A 27 -5.58 6.01 7.29
C CYS A 27 -6.33 4.71 7.60
N LYS A 28 -7.16 4.22 6.67
CA LYS A 28 -7.89 2.95 6.82
C LYS A 28 -6.90 1.79 7.03
N VAL A 29 -5.93 1.65 6.14
CA VAL A 29 -4.94 0.57 6.20
C VAL A 29 -4.02 0.68 7.43
N LEU A 30 -3.62 1.88 7.83
CA LEU A 30 -2.67 2.07 8.93
C LEU A 30 -3.31 2.00 10.32
N VAL A 31 -4.55 2.48 10.46
CA VAL A 31 -5.21 2.67 11.76
C VAL A 31 -6.34 1.67 11.98
N LEU A 32 -7.10 1.32 10.93
CA LEU A 32 -8.35 0.58 11.07
C LEU A 32 -8.23 -0.91 10.71
N ASP A 33 -7.19 -1.33 9.98
CA ASP A 33 -7.03 -2.73 9.58
C ASP A 33 -6.27 -3.58 10.62
N PRO A 34 -6.94 -4.50 11.35
CA PRO A 34 -6.28 -5.42 12.29
C PRO A 34 -5.33 -6.41 11.60
N ARG A 35 -5.48 -6.60 10.28
CA ARG A 35 -4.61 -7.47 9.47
C ARG A 35 -3.16 -6.97 9.37
N ARG A 36 -2.89 -5.72 9.76
CA ARG A 36 -1.53 -5.17 9.81
C ARG A 36 -0.58 -6.02 10.68
N GLN A 37 -1.09 -6.73 11.68
CA GLN A 37 -0.28 -7.60 12.54
C GLN A 37 0.20 -8.88 11.83
N VAL A 38 -0.47 -9.31 10.77
CA VAL A 38 -0.17 -10.55 10.03
C VAL A 38 0.91 -10.33 8.95
N VAL A 39 1.10 -9.08 8.50
CA VAL A 39 2.07 -8.72 7.44
C VAL A 39 3.13 -7.75 8.00
N PRO A 40 4.22 -8.26 8.61
CA PRO A 40 5.24 -7.41 9.24
C PRO A 40 6.18 -6.69 8.24
N SER A 41 5.89 -6.68 6.95
CA SER A 41 6.87 -6.38 5.90
C SER A 41 7.07 -4.88 5.57
N LEU A 42 6.33 -3.95 6.19
CA LEU A 42 6.38 -2.53 5.85
C LEU A 42 7.01 -1.70 6.98
N GLY A 43 8.33 -1.60 6.97
CA GLY A 43 9.04 -0.61 7.76
C GLY A 43 8.71 0.81 7.25
N LEU A 44 8.19 1.67 8.13
CA LEU A 44 7.83 3.07 7.81
C LEU A 44 8.99 3.90 7.25
N ALA A 45 10.24 3.47 7.51
CA ALA A 45 11.46 4.14 7.05
C ALA A 45 11.93 3.69 5.64
N GLN A 46 11.17 2.86 4.92
CA GLN A 46 11.56 2.53 3.54
C GLN A 46 11.51 3.79 2.66
N PRO A 47 12.49 4.00 1.77
CA PRO A 47 12.59 5.21 0.93
C PRO A 47 11.35 5.43 0.06
N SER A 48 10.64 4.36 -0.30
CA SER A 48 9.37 4.42 -1.01
C SER A 48 8.27 5.15 -0.23
N PHE A 49 8.17 4.95 1.09
CA PHE A 49 7.19 5.65 1.92
C PHE A 49 7.59 7.11 2.16
N LEU A 50 8.89 7.37 2.32
CA LEU A 50 9.39 8.74 2.45
C LEU A 50 9.05 9.58 1.21
N TYR A 51 9.29 9.03 0.02
CA TYR A 51 8.88 9.68 -1.22
C TYR A 51 7.36 9.90 -1.26
N ALA A 52 6.55 8.89 -0.92
CA ALA A 52 5.09 9.01 -0.92
C ALA A 52 4.59 10.13 0.00
N TYR A 53 5.15 10.26 1.22
CA TYR A 53 4.79 11.36 2.13
C TYR A 53 5.16 12.73 1.55
N LEU A 54 6.36 12.85 0.96
CA LEU A 54 6.80 14.10 0.32
C LEU A 54 5.92 14.46 -0.88
N ALA A 55 5.56 13.48 -1.71
CA ALA A 55 4.68 13.68 -2.85
C ALA A 55 3.30 14.18 -2.41
N LEU A 56 2.69 13.56 -1.39
CA LEU A 56 1.39 13.99 -0.83
C LEU A 56 1.43 15.43 -0.27
N LEU A 57 2.50 15.80 0.43
CA LEU A 57 2.69 17.17 0.94
C LEU A 57 2.85 18.18 -0.19
N CYS A 58 3.66 17.85 -1.21
CA CYS A 58 3.85 18.70 -2.38
C CYS A 58 2.55 18.88 -3.19
N GLN A 59 1.77 17.81 -3.37
CA GLN A 59 0.51 17.83 -4.13
C GLN A 59 -0.60 18.59 -3.40
N SER A 60 -0.74 18.42 -2.08
CA SER A 60 -1.79 19.10 -1.30
C SER A 60 -1.51 20.58 -1.03
N GLY A 61 -0.23 20.95 -0.87
CA GLY A 61 0.16 22.32 -0.50
C GLY A 61 0.81 23.08 -1.65
N LEU A 62 2.04 22.70 -1.99
CA LEU A 62 2.91 23.48 -2.88
C LEU A 62 2.31 23.67 -4.28
N LEU A 63 1.87 22.57 -4.90
CA LEU A 63 1.25 22.63 -6.24
C LEU A 63 -0.04 23.44 -6.24
N GLN A 64 -0.82 23.34 -5.17
CA GLN A 64 -2.06 24.10 -5.04
C GLN A 64 -1.79 25.61 -4.99
N LEU A 65 -0.80 26.02 -4.18
CA LEU A 65 -0.37 27.41 -4.07
C LEU A 65 0.20 27.94 -5.40
N VAL A 66 1.13 27.19 -6.00
CA VAL A 66 1.77 27.58 -7.27
C VAL A 66 0.74 27.66 -8.40
N GLY A 67 -0.20 26.71 -8.48
CA GLY A 67 -1.26 26.72 -9.49
C GLY A 67 -2.22 27.91 -9.31
N CYS A 68 -2.67 28.20 -8.09
CA CYS A 68 -3.53 29.35 -7.81
C CYS A 68 -2.83 30.69 -8.11
N LEU A 69 -1.57 30.84 -7.67
CA LEU A 69 -0.77 32.04 -7.95
C LEU A 69 -0.47 32.18 -9.45
N GLY A 70 -0.21 31.07 -10.15
CA GLY A 70 0.04 31.04 -11.59
C GLY A 70 -1.16 31.50 -12.40
N ALA A 71 -2.35 31.03 -12.04
CA ALA A 71 -3.60 31.44 -12.66
C ALA A 71 -3.91 32.94 -12.44
N HIS A 72 -3.52 33.50 -11.29
CA HIS A 72 -3.77 34.90 -10.95
C HIS A 72 -2.73 35.86 -11.55
N ARG A 73 -1.43 35.52 -11.48
CA ARG A 73 -0.32 36.44 -11.83
C ARG A 73 0.02 36.49 -13.32
N LEU A 74 -0.55 35.60 -14.16
CA LEU A 74 -0.24 35.49 -15.60
C LEU A 74 1.26 35.41 -15.93
N SER A 75 2.08 35.02 -14.96
CA SER A 75 3.53 34.96 -15.13
C SER A 75 3.92 33.67 -15.83
N GLU A 76 4.56 33.79 -16.99
CA GLU A 76 5.07 32.65 -17.76
C GLU A 76 6.05 31.79 -16.95
N ARG A 77 6.90 32.41 -16.11
CA ARG A 77 7.85 31.69 -15.26
C ARG A 77 7.14 30.81 -14.23
N LEU A 78 6.06 31.30 -13.62
CA LEU A 78 5.32 30.56 -12.61
C LEU A 78 4.50 29.42 -13.24
N LEU A 79 3.98 29.65 -14.46
CA LEU A 79 3.31 28.62 -15.23
C LEU A 79 4.27 27.50 -15.66
N ASN A 80 5.48 27.86 -16.11
CA ASN A 80 6.50 26.89 -16.47
C ASN A 80 6.97 26.07 -15.25
N ALA A 81 7.15 26.74 -14.11
CA ALA A 81 7.48 26.06 -12.85
C ALA A 81 6.37 25.08 -12.42
N TYR A 82 5.10 25.48 -12.53
CA TYR A 82 3.96 24.61 -12.24
C TYR A 82 3.95 23.35 -13.11
N TRP A 83 4.11 23.54 -14.42
CA TRP A 83 4.14 22.43 -15.37
C TRP A 83 5.31 21.47 -15.11
N LEU A 84 6.50 22.01 -14.85
CA LEU A 84 7.69 21.23 -14.52
C LEU A 84 7.50 20.44 -13.22
N LEU A 85 6.92 21.05 -12.18
CA LEU A 85 6.64 20.38 -10.91
C LEU A 85 5.67 19.20 -11.10
N ILE A 86 4.60 19.38 -11.87
CA ILE A 86 3.67 18.30 -12.19
C ILE A 86 4.39 17.18 -12.96
N PHE A 87 5.22 17.54 -13.94
CA PHE A 87 5.93 16.56 -14.75
C PHE A 87 6.89 15.70 -13.93
N VAL A 88 7.67 16.33 -13.03
CA VAL A 88 8.59 15.62 -12.12
C VAL A 88 7.83 14.69 -11.16
N LEU A 89 6.71 15.17 -10.61
CA LEU A 89 5.87 14.35 -9.73
C LEU A 89 5.27 13.16 -10.47
N LEU A 90 4.77 13.37 -11.68
CA LEU A 90 4.21 12.29 -12.51
C LEU A 90 5.25 11.20 -12.79
N ILE A 91 6.49 11.57 -13.11
CA ILE A 91 7.57 10.61 -13.32
C ILE A 91 7.86 9.84 -12.03
N GLY A 92 8.00 10.53 -10.90
CA GLY A 92 8.31 9.86 -9.64
C GLY A 92 7.19 8.94 -9.15
N ASP A 93 5.92 9.34 -9.31
CA ASP A 93 4.75 8.50 -9.01
C ASP A 93 4.69 7.28 -9.93
N ALA A 94 5.01 7.44 -11.23
CA ALA A 94 5.08 6.33 -12.17
C ALA A 94 6.20 5.34 -11.80
N LEU A 95 7.39 5.83 -11.44
CA LEU A 95 8.50 4.99 -11.00
C LEU A 95 8.16 4.24 -9.71
N LEU A 96 7.51 4.91 -8.75
CA LEU A 96 7.05 4.29 -7.51
C LEU A 96 6.02 3.19 -7.79
N GLY A 97 5.06 3.46 -8.68
CA GLY A 97 4.04 2.49 -9.10
C GLY A 97 4.65 1.26 -9.76
N VAL A 98 5.57 1.45 -10.70
CA VAL A 98 6.29 0.35 -11.36
C VAL A 98 7.13 -0.44 -10.35
N PHE A 99 7.86 0.25 -9.46
CA PHE A 99 8.64 -0.41 -8.41
C PHE A 99 7.77 -1.30 -7.51
N TRP A 100 6.61 -0.80 -7.09
CA TRP A 100 5.68 -1.59 -6.27
C TRP A 100 5.03 -2.73 -7.02
N LEU A 101 4.76 -2.59 -8.32
CA LEU A 101 4.23 -3.67 -9.15
C LEU A 101 5.17 -4.89 -9.15
N PHE A 102 6.47 -4.68 -9.36
CA PHE A 102 7.45 -5.77 -9.29
C PHE A 102 7.69 -6.28 -7.87
N LYS A 103 7.72 -5.38 -6.88
CA LYS A 103 7.91 -5.75 -5.48
C LYS A 103 6.74 -6.57 -4.94
N PHE A 104 5.52 -6.34 -5.43
CA PHE A 104 4.33 -7.04 -5.01
C PHE A 104 4.43 -8.55 -5.25
N GLU A 105 4.89 -8.98 -6.43
CA GLU A 105 5.08 -10.41 -6.74
C GLU A 105 6.04 -11.08 -5.76
N ARG A 106 7.16 -10.40 -5.44
CA ARG A 106 8.13 -10.89 -4.48
C ARG A 106 7.58 -10.92 -3.06
N ILE A 107 6.85 -9.89 -2.64
CA ILE A 107 6.19 -9.89 -1.33
C ILE A 107 5.18 -11.04 -1.26
N ALA A 108 4.40 -11.26 -2.31
CA ALA A 108 3.40 -12.32 -2.36
C ALA A 108 4.03 -13.72 -2.24
N SER A 109 5.20 -13.96 -2.83
CA SER A 109 5.91 -15.25 -2.70
C SER A 109 6.45 -15.47 -1.29
N GLU A 110 7.05 -14.44 -0.67
CA GLU A 110 7.61 -14.50 0.68
C GLU A 110 6.51 -14.55 1.76
N LEU A 111 5.35 -13.96 1.50
CA LEU A 111 4.26 -13.89 2.46
C LEU A 111 3.52 -15.23 2.59
N ARG A 112 3.50 -16.07 1.54
CA ARG A 112 2.86 -17.40 1.57
C ARG A 112 3.37 -18.30 2.71
N PRO A 113 4.69 -18.56 2.88
CA PRO A 113 5.17 -19.38 3.99
C PRO A 113 4.91 -18.76 5.36
N LEU A 114 5.03 -17.43 5.48
CA LEU A 114 4.71 -16.70 6.72
C LEU A 114 3.24 -16.88 7.13
N LEU A 115 2.31 -16.77 6.18
CA LEU A 115 0.89 -17.01 6.39
C LEU A 115 0.62 -18.45 6.80
N LYS A 116 1.26 -19.44 6.15
CA LYS A 116 1.13 -20.85 6.54
C LYS A 116 1.63 -21.10 7.96
N GLN A 117 2.75 -20.51 8.34
CA GLN A 117 3.26 -20.59 9.71
C GLN A 117 2.30 -19.92 10.71
N SER A 118 1.69 -18.80 10.35
CA SER A 118 0.72 -18.10 11.20
C SER A 118 -0.53 -18.95 11.47
N LEU A 119 -0.86 -19.88 10.57
CA LEU A 119 -2.00 -20.79 10.69
C LEU A 119 -1.89 -21.71 11.91
N ALA A 120 -0.69 -21.93 12.47
CA ALA A 120 -0.51 -22.66 13.73
C ALA A 120 -1.18 -21.96 14.94
N ARG A 121 -1.49 -20.65 14.83
CA ARG A 121 -2.23 -19.89 15.85
C ARG A 121 -3.75 -20.04 15.72
N TYR A 122 -4.22 -20.64 14.63
CA TYR A 122 -5.63 -20.88 14.39
C TYR A 122 -6.18 -21.87 15.43
N GLY A 123 -7.28 -21.51 16.10
CA GLY A 123 -7.88 -22.28 17.20
C GLY A 123 -7.22 -22.08 18.58
N THR A 124 -5.99 -21.57 18.66
CA THR A 124 -5.31 -21.27 19.93
C THR A 124 -5.43 -19.80 20.32
N ASP A 125 -5.31 -18.90 19.35
CA ASP A 125 -5.56 -17.47 19.53
C ASP A 125 -6.95 -17.11 18.99
N SER A 126 -7.87 -16.75 19.89
CA SER A 126 -9.26 -16.41 19.53
C SER A 126 -9.35 -15.16 18.66
N GLN A 127 -8.48 -14.17 18.86
CA GLN A 127 -8.45 -12.95 18.05
C GLN A 127 -7.98 -13.25 16.63
N PHE A 128 -6.93 -14.05 16.48
CA PHE A 128 -6.45 -14.49 15.17
C PHE A 128 -7.48 -15.36 14.44
N THR A 129 -8.16 -16.25 15.15
CA THR A 129 -9.18 -17.16 14.58
C THR A 129 -10.36 -16.39 14.02
N VAL A 130 -10.93 -15.45 14.79
CA VAL A 130 -12.04 -14.59 14.33
C VAL A 130 -11.62 -13.75 13.13
N LEU A 131 -10.40 -13.19 13.16
CA LEU A 131 -9.86 -12.42 12.04
C LEU A 131 -9.76 -13.29 10.78
N TRP A 132 -9.16 -14.47 10.90
CA TRP A 132 -8.93 -15.41 9.80
C TRP A 132 -10.23 -15.91 9.18
N ASP A 133 -11.21 -16.29 10.00
CA ASP A 133 -12.56 -16.70 9.54
C ASP A 133 -13.28 -15.55 8.81
N GLY A 134 -13.09 -14.31 9.28
CA GLY A 134 -13.55 -13.10 8.59
C GLY A 134 -12.95 -12.97 7.19
N ILE A 135 -11.65 -13.27 7.02
CA ILE A 135 -11.00 -13.27 5.71
C ILE A 135 -11.63 -14.32 4.79
N GLN A 136 -11.75 -15.55 5.30
CA GLN A 136 -12.22 -16.70 4.54
C GLN A 136 -13.66 -16.54 4.08
N SER A 137 -14.54 -16.04 4.96
CA SER A 137 -15.94 -15.77 4.64
C SER A 137 -16.10 -14.63 3.63
N GLN A 138 -15.35 -13.53 3.81
CA GLN A 138 -15.42 -12.38 2.91
C GLN A 138 -14.94 -12.70 1.49
N HIS A 139 -13.87 -13.49 1.37
CA HIS A 139 -13.27 -13.84 0.07
C HIS A 139 -13.68 -15.22 -0.45
N ARG A 140 -14.54 -15.95 0.27
CA ARG A 140 -14.98 -17.32 -0.04
C ARG A 140 -13.81 -18.27 -0.34
N CYS A 141 -12.74 -18.17 0.46
CA CYS A 141 -11.51 -18.97 0.31
C CYS A 141 -11.24 -19.81 1.57
N CYS A 142 -10.42 -20.85 1.44
CA CYS A 142 -10.07 -21.74 2.55
C CYS A 142 -8.56 -22.03 2.57
N GLY A 143 -7.88 -21.72 3.68
CA GLY A 143 -6.42 -21.82 3.80
C GLY A 143 -5.68 -20.76 2.99
N VAL A 144 -4.35 -20.91 2.88
CA VAL A 144 -3.48 -19.99 2.14
C VAL A 144 -3.44 -20.38 0.65
N GLN A 145 -3.32 -21.67 0.37
CA GLN A 145 -3.43 -22.29 -0.95
C GLN A 145 -4.59 -23.29 -1.02
N GLY A 146 -5.05 -23.82 0.11
CA GLY A 146 -6.20 -24.71 0.17
C GLY A 146 -6.45 -25.25 1.57
N TYR A 147 -7.52 -26.03 1.72
CA TYR A 147 -7.92 -26.61 3.02
C TYR A 147 -6.85 -27.54 3.61
N HIS A 148 -5.99 -28.14 2.79
CA HIS A 148 -4.88 -28.97 3.24
C HIS A 148 -3.86 -28.22 4.11
N ASP A 149 -3.82 -26.88 4.07
CA ASP A 149 -2.91 -26.10 4.91
C ASP A 149 -3.24 -26.26 6.41
N PHE A 150 -4.50 -26.55 6.77
CA PHE A 150 -4.91 -26.86 8.15
C PHE A 150 -4.61 -28.31 8.56
N ALA A 151 -4.41 -29.18 7.58
CA ALA A 151 -4.13 -30.60 7.80
C ALA A 151 -2.63 -30.88 7.96
N GLN A 152 -1.76 -29.85 7.89
CA GLN A 152 -0.34 -30.04 8.14
C GLN A 152 -0.16 -30.52 9.59
N PRO A 153 0.28 -31.78 9.79
CA PRO A 153 0.57 -32.26 11.13
C PRO A 153 1.68 -31.37 11.69
N ASN A 154 1.55 -31.00 12.96
CA ASN A 154 2.54 -30.25 13.70
C ASN A 154 3.96 -30.63 13.26
N VAL A 155 4.79 -29.64 12.94
CA VAL A 155 6.23 -29.79 12.63
C VAL A 155 7.01 -30.53 13.74
N THR A 156 6.37 -30.84 14.88
CA THR A 156 6.87 -31.74 15.92
C THR A 156 6.98 -33.22 15.53
N ASP A 157 6.37 -33.69 14.43
CA ASP A 157 6.48 -35.11 14.03
C ASP A 157 7.63 -35.42 13.05
N ILE A 158 8.24 -34.42 12.40
CA ILE A 158 9.42 -34.65 11.54
C ILE A 158 10.63 -35.09 12.39
N GLY A 159 10.67 -34.71 13.66
CA GLY A 159 11.71 -35.11 14.61
C GLY A 159 11.51 -36.47 15.28
N LYS A 160 10.34 -37.11 15.18
CA LYS A 160 10.09 -38.43 15.79
C LYS A 160 10.30 -39.59 14.84
N SER A 161 10.17 -39.38 13.53
CA SER A 161 10.32 -40.47 12.55
C SER A 161 11.76 -40.95 12.34
N SER A 162 12.78 -40.19 12.78
CA SER A 162 14.19 -40.60 12.72
C SER A 162 14.72 -41.26 14.01
N ILE A 163 13.92 -41.39 15.07
CA ILE A 163 14.33 -42.01 16.35
C ILE A 163 13.75 -43.44 16.51
N ILE A 164 12.81 -43.88 15.66
CA ILE A 164 12.21 -45.23 15.68
C ILE A 164 12.84 -46.14 14.59
N LEU A 165 14.04 -45.80 14.13
CA LEU A 165 14.89 -46.65 13.28
C LEU A 165 16.27 -46.84 13.95
N LEU A 166 16.24 -47.11 15.26
CA LEU A 166 17.29 -47.83 15.99
C LEU A 166 16.65 -49.06 16.65
#